data_AF-A0A5R8P9A2-F1
#
_entry.id   AF-A0A5R8P9A2-F1
#
_cell.length_a   1.000
_cell.length_b   1.000
_cell.length_c   1.000
_cell.angle_alpha   90.00
_cell.angle_beta   90.00
_cell.angle_gamma   90.00
#
_symmetry.space_group_name_H-M   'P 1'
#
loop_
_entity.id
_entity.type
_entity.pdbx_description
1 polymer ?
#
loop_
_entity_poly.entity_id
_entity_poly.type
_entity_poly.pdbx_seq_one_letter_code
_entity_poly.pdbx_strand_id
1 'polypeptide(L)'
;MSGDPVEESSVAVRQGFVQALQTAHTTAALMQRRGGETRSRAEHNQRMSNDAARETRSQFEYQMRVLDAIDKAYQGRQLHAARVEEVRKRIEQGGELHKKDLEYKNDQIERGKQDLDRRNTSEVLERGRLDAVHEKKIEGYRAREERAGELHKLDAKYKRLLIKTRRRAAGLSDTLTAAGEAGEAMASAAAFATAQAASDLSDTHREAAAAFTERFAEDTGLDPGALIDDTATDLPHWEPNPADAALLDNLNGLTEELSMAAHLDQNASATSPALTAPGQVIDAVIAAAVADPDPAADPEPAPEPAAETAATVASTLEPEP
;
A
#
# COMPACT_ATOMS: atom_id res chain seq x y z
N MET A 1 -111.08 6.68 -142.02
CA MET A 1 -110.82 7.98 -141.39
C MET A 1 -109.39 7.94 -140.87
N SER A 2 -108.54 8.79 -141.45
CA SER A 2 -107.13 8.95 -141.14
C SER A 2 -106.96 9.52 -139.73
N GLY A 3 -106.29 8.78 -138.84
CA GLY A 3 -105.77 9.33 -137.59
C GLY A 3 -104.65 10.33 -137.91
N ASP A 4 -104.73 11.50 -137.30
CA ASP A 4 -103.77 12.58 -137.49
C ASP A 4 -102.41 12.15 -136.90
N PRO A 5 -101.33 12.06 -137.71
CA PRO A 5 -100.02 11.58 -137.27
C PRO A 5 -99.40 12.43 -136.14
N VAL A 6 -99.94 13.63 -135.90
CA VAL A 6 -99.46 14.52 -134.83
C VAL A 6 -99.96 14.07 -133.45
N GLU A 7 -101.18 13.55 -133.32
CA GLU A 7 -101.70 13.08 -132.01
C GLU A 7 -101.03 11.77 -131.57
N GLU A 8 -100.82 10.83 -132.49
CA GLU A 8 -100.10 9.57 -132.21
C GLU A 8 -98.65 9.82 -131.80
N SER A 9 -97.98 10.82 -132.40
CA SER A 9 -96.64 11.22 -131.98
C SER A 9 -96.60 11.77 -130.55
N SER A 10 -97.64 12.51 -130.14
CA SER A 10 -97.72 13.10 -128.81
C SER A 10 -98.03 12.06 -127.73
N VAL A 11 -98.85 11.06 -128.04
CA VAL A 11 -99.15 9.93 -127.15
C VAL A 11 -97.94 9.00 -127.03
N ALA A 12 -97.24 8.71 -128.13
CA ALA A 12 -96.01 7.93 -128.11
C ALA A 12 -94.88 8.61 -127.31
N VAL A 13 -94.73 9.93 -127.43
CA VAL A 13 -93.76 10.69 -126.64
C VAL A 13 -94.12 10.70 -125.15
N ARG A 14 -95.41 10.85 -124.80
CA ARG A 14 -95.86 10.78 -123.40
C ARG A 14 -95.68 9.39 -122.80
N GLN A 15 -96.01 8.33 -123.54
CA GLN A 15 -95.80 6.95 -123.10
C GLN A 15 -94.31 6.61 -122.97
N GLY A 16 -93.49 7.04 -123.94
CA GLY A 16 -92.03 6.90 -123.88
C GLY A 16 -91.43 7.64 -122.68
N PHE A 17 -91.93 8.83 -122.36
CA PHE A 17 -91.48 9.58 -121.18
C PHE A 17 -91.88 8.92 -119.87
N VAL A 18 -93.12 8.43 -119.73
CA VAL A 18 -93.56 7.71 -118.52
C VAL A 18 -92.80 6.40 -118.34
N GLN A 19 -92.56 5.65 -119.41
CA GLN A 19 -91.77 4.44 -119.39
C GLN A 19 -90.29 4.72 -119.04
N ALA A 20 -89.72 5.80 -119.59
CA ALA A 20 -88.38 6.27 -119.24
C ALA A 20 -88.29 6.70 -117.76
N LEU A 21 -89.33 7.31 -117.20
CA LEU A 21 -89.36 7.75 -115.82
C LEU A 21 -89.52 6.57 -114.85
N GLN A 22 -90.35 5.58 -115.19
CA GLN A 22 -90.49 4.34 -114.44
C GLN A 22 -89.20 3.51 -114.47
N THR A 23 -88.55 3.39 -115.62
CA THR A 23 -87.24 2.71 -115.74
C THR A 23 -86.13 3.48 -115.03
N ALA A 24 -86.09 4.81 -115.12
CA ALA A 24 -85.14 5.62 -114.36
C ALA A 24 -85.32 5.43 -112.85
N HIS A 25 -86.55 5.37 -112.35
CA HIS A 25 -86.83 5.15 -110.93
C HIS A 25 -86.41 3.75 -110.45
N THR A 26 -86.70 2.69 -111.22
CA THR A 26 -86.26 1.33 -110.86
C THR A 26 -84.75 1.17 -110.94
N THR A 27 -84.10 1.80 -111.92
CA THR A 27 -82.64 1.78 -112.06
C THR A 27 -81.97 2.57 -110.94
N ALA A 28 -82.52 3.73 -110.57
CA ALA A 28 -82.06 4.52 -109.43
C ALA A 28 -82.22 3.76 -108.11
N ALA A 29 -83.36 3.10 -107.88
CA ALA A 29 -83.59 2.27 -106.70
C ALA A 29 -82.63 1.07 -106.63
N LEU A 30 -82.35 0.41 -107.76
CA LEU A 30 -81.38 -0.69 -107.84
C LEU A 30 -79.94 -0.20 -107.59
N MET A 31 -79.55 0.94 -108.14
CA MET A 31 -78.21 1.52 -107.92
C MET A 31 -78.04 2.00 -106.48
N GLN A 32 -79.07 2.60 -105.88
CA GLN A 32 -79.05 3.04 -104.48
C GLN A 32 -78.98 1.84 -103.53
N ARG A 33 -79.74 0.77 -103.81
CA ARG A 33 -79.69 -0.47 -103.02
C ARG A 33 -78.34 -1.18 -103.17
N ARG A 34 -77.79 -1.30 -104.38
CA ARG A 34 -76.46 -1.90 -104.63
C ARG A 34 -75.34 -1.08 -103.98
N GLY A 35 -75.42 0.25 -104.03
CA GLY A 35 -74.49 1.14 -103.33
C GLY A 35 -74.56 1.00 -101.81
N GLY A 36 -75.76 0.91 -101.24
CA GLY A 36 -75.98 0.68 -99.80
C GLY A 36 -75.46 -0.68 -99.32
N GLU A 37 -75.73 -1.75 -100.07
CA GLU A 37 -75.26 -3.10 -99.75
C GLU A 37 -73.72 -3.22 -99.84
N THR A 38 -73.08 -2.56 -100.82
CA THR A 38 -71.60 -2.54 -100.90
C THR A 38 -70.96 -1.76 -99.75
N ARG A 39 -71.55 -0.63 -99.33
CA ARG A 39 -71.07 0.14 -98.16
C ARG A 39 -71.24 -0.66 -96.87
N SER A 40 -72.38 -1.34 -96.70
CA SER A 40 -72.63 -2.19 -95.53
C SER A 40 -71.64 -3.36 -95.43
N ARG A 41 -71.33 -4.03 -96.55
CA ARG A 41 -70.31 -5.09 -96.59
C ARG A 41 -68.90 -4.54 -96.34
N ALA A 42 -68.55 -3.40 -96.90
CA ALA A 42 -67.25 -2.76 -96.68
C ALA A 42 -67.05 -2.36 -95.21
N GLU A 43 -68.09 -1.77 -94.59
CA GLU A 43 -68.07 -1.41 -93.17
C GLU A 43 -67.98 -2.64 -92.27
N HIS A 44 -68.74 -3.71 -92.58
CA HIS A 44 -68.65 -4.97 -91.85
C HIS A 44 -67.24 -5.56 -91.92
N ASN A 45 -66.63 -5.60 -93.11
CA ASN A 45 -65.25 -6.08 -93.27
C ASN A 45 -64.24 -5.19 -92.53
N GLN A 46 -64.45 -3.88 -92.51
CA GLN A 46 -63.61 -2.96 -91.75
C GLN A 46 -63.73 -3.19 -90.24
N ARG A 47 -64.94 -3.44 -89.71
CA ARG A 47 -65.14 -3.77 -88.29
C ARG A 47 -64.47 -5.10 -87.94
N MET A 48 -64.67 -6.14 -88.75
CA MET A 48 -64.01 -7.44 -88.58
C MET A 48 -62.48 -7.31 -88.62
N SER A 49 -61.93 -6.52 -89.55
CA SER A 49 -60.49 -6.25 -89.61
C SER A 49 -59.98 -5.49 -88.39
N ASN A 50 -60.75 -4.54 -87.88
CA ASN A 50 -60.39 -3.77 -86.68
C ASN A 50 -60.44 -4.63 -85.43
N ASP A 51 -61.44 -5.49 -85.29
CA ASP A 51 -61.58 -6.40 -84.16
C ASP A 51 -60.47 -7.46 -84.17
N ALA A 52 -60.16 -8.03 -85.34
CA ALA A 52 -58.99 -8.91 -85.50
C ALA A 52 -57.68 -8.20 -85.13
N ALA A 53 -57.48 -6.95 -85.57
CA ALA A 53 -56.28 -6.17 -85.24
C ALA A 53 -56.20 -5.76 -83.76
N ARG A 54 -57.34 -5.66 -83.07
CA ARG A 54 -57.40 -5.44 -81.61
C ARG A 54 -57.04 -6.72 -80.86
N GLU A 55 -57.56 -7.86 -81.32
CA GLU A 55 -57.26 -9.17 -80.73
C GLU A 55 -55.78 -9.54 -80.88
N THR A 56 -55.18 -9.32 -82.05
CA THR A 56 -53.74 -9.57 -82.23
C THR A 56 -52.89 -8.67 -81.33
N ARG A 57 -53.29 -7.40 -81.12
CA ARG A 57 -52.62 -6.48 -80.21
C ARG A 57 -52.76 -6.91 -78.76
N SER A 58 -53.95 -7.29 -78.32
CA SER A 58 -54.17 -7.74 -76.94
C SER A 58 -53.42 -9.04 -76.64
N GLN A 59 -53.34 -9.97 -77.58
CA GLN A 59 -52.53 -11.18 -77.48
C GLN A 59 -51.04 -10.85 -77.36
N PHE A 60 -50.52 -9.96 -78.20
CA PHE A 60 -49.12 -9.53 -78.14
C PHE A 60 -48.79 -8.82 -76.82
N GLU A 61 -49.64 -7.89 -76.38
CA GLU A 61 -49.47 -7.22 -75.09
C GLU A 61 -49.49 -8.19 -73.92
N TYR A 62 -50.41 -9.17 -73.94
CA TYR A 62 -50.46 -10.22 -72.93
C TYR A 62 -49.17 -11.03 -72.90
N GLN A 63 -48.67 -11.47 -74.06
CA GLN A 63 -47.40 -12.18 -74.16
C GLN A 63 -46.24 -11.35 -73.61
N MET A 64 -46.17 -10.06 -73.93
CA MET A 64 -45.14 -9.17 -73.40
C MET A 64 -45.22 -9.02 -71.87
N ARG A 65 -46.42 -8.92 -71.29
CA ARG A 65 -46.60 -8.89 -69.83
C ARG A 65 -46.19 -10.20 -69.17
N VAL A 66 -46.47 -11.34 -69.80
CA VAL A 66 -46.05 -12.66 -69.30
C VAL A 66 -44.53 -12.77 -69.32
N LEU A 67 -43.87 -12.38 -70.41
CA LEU A 67 -42.41 -12.39 -70.50
C LEU A 67 -41.77 -11.45 -69.46
N ASP A 68 -42.26 -10.22 -69.32
CA ASP A 68 -41.79 -9.28 -68.30
C ASP A 68 -41.96 -9.84 -66.86
N ALA A 69 -43.09 -10.51 -66.58
CA ALA A 69 -43.30 -11.16 -65.29
C ALA A 69 -42.32 -12.33 -65.04
N ILE A 70 -42.01 -13.12 -66.08
CA ILE A 70 -41.03 -14.21 -66.00
C ILE A 70 -39.63 -13.65 -65.74
N ASP A 71 -39.23 -12.61 -66.48
CA ASP A 71 -37.92 -11.98 -66.34
C ASP A 71 -37.75 -11.36 -64.95
N LYS A 72 -38.75 -10.63 -64.46
CA LYS A 72 -38.76 -10.10 -63.08
C LYS A 72 -38.68 -11.20 -62.03
N ALA A 73 -39.41 -12.30 -62.19
CA ALA A 73 -39.34 -13.42 -61.27
C ALA A 73 -37.96 -14.11 -61.31
N TYR A 74 -37.32 -14.18 -62.48
CA TYR A 74 -35.98 -14.73 -62.63
C TYR A 74 -34.91 -13.83 -61.99
N GLN A 75 -34.93 -12.54 -62.29
CA GLN A 75 -34.04 -11.54 -61.68
C GLN A 75 -34.22 -11.47 -60.16
N GLY A 76 -35.47 -11.49 -59.69
CA GLY A 76 -35.79 -11.54 -58.26
C GLY A 76 -35.20 -12.76 -57.58
N ARG A 77 -35.32 -13.95 -58.19
CA ARG A 77 -34.70 -15.18 -57.66
C ARG A 77 -33.18 -15.08 -57.59
N GLN A 78 -32.52 -14.55 -58.63
CA GLN A 78 -31.06 -14.37 -58.62
C GLN A 78 -30.62 -13.40 -57.52
N LEU A 79 -31.32 -12.27 -57.38
CA LEU A 79 -31.00 -11.28 -56.34
C LEU A 79 -31.19 -11.85 -54.94
N HIS A 80 -32.28 -12.58 -54.70
CA HIS A 80 -32.51 -13.24 -53.42
C HIS A 80 -31.47 -14.32 -53.12
N ALA A 81 -31.06 -15.11 -54.12
CA ALA A 81 -30.00 -16.09 -53.95
C ALA A 81 -28.67 -15.42 -53.58
N ALA A 82 -28.27 -14.36 -54.29
CA ALA A 82 -27.07 -13.58 -53.99
C ALA A 82 -27.11 -12.97 -52.58
N ARG A 83 -28.28 -12.44 -52.17
CA ARG A 83 -28.47 -11.90 -50.82
C ARG A 83 -28.35 -12.97 -49.73
N VAL A 84 -28.87 -14.17 -49.96
CA VAL A 84 -28.73 -15.29 -49.02
C VAL A 84 -27.26 -15.69 -48.90
N GLU A 85 -26.52 -15.74 -50.00
CA GLU A 85 -25.08 -16.03 -49.99
C GLU A 85 -24.27 -14.95 -49.25
N GLU A 86 -24.57 -13.67 -49.46
CA GLU A 86 -23.96 -12.56 -48.72
C GLU A 86 -24.20 -12.70 -47.21
N VAL A 87 -25.46 -12.95 -46.82
CA VAL A 87 -25.81 -13.13 -45.41
C VAL A 87 -25.09 -14.32 -44.80
N ARG A 88 -24.99 -15.45 -45.53
CA ARG A 88 -24.23 -16.63 -45.07
C ARG A 88 -22.76 -16.30 -44.85
N LYS A 89 -22.11 -15.66 -45.83
CA LYS A 89 -20.70 -15.23 -45.71
C LYS A 89 -20.49 -14.27 -44.54
N ARG A 90 -21.41 -13.34 -44.33
CA ARG A 90 -21.34 -12.41 -43.19
C ARG A 90 -21.47 -13.14 -41.84
N ILE A 91 -22.35 -14.14 -41.75
CA ILE A 91 -22.49 -14.97 -40.55
C ILE A 91 -21.21 -15.77 -40.30
N GLU A 92 -20.64 -16.38 -41.34
CA GLU A 92 -19.38 -17.12 -41.26
C GLU A 92 -18.23 -16.23 -40.79
N GLN A 93 -18.02 -15.09 -41.46
CA GLN A 93 -16.99 -14.11 -41.09
C GLN A 93 -17.20 -13.55 -39.67
N GLY A 94 -18.45 -13.25 -39.31
CA GLY A 94 -18.79 -12.81 -37.96
C GLY A 94 -18.49 -13.88 -36.90
N GLY A 95 -18.76 -15.15 -37.21
CA GLY A 95 -18.44 -16.29 -36.34
C GLY A 95 -16.95 -16.51 -36.17
N GLU A 96 -16.15 -16.38 -37.24
CA GLU A 96 -14.69 -16.48 -37.18
C GLU A 96 -14.07 -15.32 -36.39
N LEU A 97 -14.52 -14.09 -36.60
CA LEU A 97 -14.07 -12.93 -35.83
C LEU A 97 -14.41 -13.11 -34.35
N HIS A 98 -15.62 -13.58 -34.04
CA HIS A 98 -16.04 -13.82 -32.66
C HIS A 98 -15.20 -14.92 -31.99
N LYS A 99 -14.88 -16.01 -32.70
CA LYS A 99 -13.97 -17.05 -32.18
C LYS A 99 -12.59 -16.49 -31.86
N LYS A 100 -12.01 -15.69 -32.75
CA LYS A 100 -10.70 -15.05 -32.52
C LYS A 100 -10.73 -14.08 -31.33
N ASP A 101 -11.82 -13.32 -31.16
CA ASP A 101 -12.01 -12.44 -30.01
C ASP A 101 -12.13 -13.24 -28.69
N LEU A 102 -12.83 -14.38 -28.72
CA LEU A 102 -12.91 -15.28 -27.56
C LEU A 102 -11.55 -15.89 -27.22
N GLU A 103 -10.81 -16.37 -28.22
CA GLU A 103 -9.44 -16.90 -28.04
C GLU A 103 -8.53 -15.84 -27.42
N TYR A 104 -8.51 -14.63 -27.97
CA TYR A 104 -7.72 -13.52 -27.44
C TYR A 104 -8.07 -13.17 -25.99
N LYS A 105 -9.37 -13.13 -25.65
CA LYS A 105 -9.84 -12.88 -24.28
C LYS A 105 -9.46 -14.01 -23.33
N ASN A 106 -9.55 -15.25 -23.77
CA ASN A 106 -9.13 -16.40 -22.98
C ASN A 106 -7.62 -16.34 -22.69
N ASP A 107 -6.80 -16.05 -23.70
CA ASP A 107 -5.35 -15.88 -23.53
C ASP A 107 -5.01 -14.71 -22.60
N GLN A 108 -5.79 -13.63 -22.63
CA GLN A 108 -5.63 -12.51 -21.70
C GLN A 108 -5.96 -12.93 -20.26
N ILE A 109 -7.04 -13.68 -20.06
CA ILE A 109 -7.42 -14.21 -18.75
C ILE A 109 -6.36 -15.18 -18.24
N GLU A 110 -5.83 -16.07 -19.08
CA GLU A 110 -4.78 -17.01 -18.70
C GLU A 110 -3.49 -16.30 -18.29
N ARG A 111 -3.05 -15.29 -19.05
CA ARG A 111 -1.93 -14.43 -18.66
C ARG A 111 -2.19 -13.72 -17.34
N GLY A 112 -3.42 -13.23 -17.13
CA GLY A 112 -3.83 -12.61 -15.87
C GLY A 112 -3.77 -13.58 -14.68
N LYS A 113 -4.22 -14.83 -14.86
CA LYS A 113 -4.12 -15.89 -13.84
C LYS A 113 -2.67 -16.22 -13.52
N GLN A 114 -1.83 -16.39 -14.53
CA GLN A 114 -0.40 -16.68 -14.35
C GLN A 114 0.33 -15.56 -13.60
N ASP A 115 0.05 -14.29 -13.92
CA ASP A 115 0.64 -13.17 -13.17
C ASP A 115 0.12 -13.10 -11.74
N LEU A 116 -1.17 -13.40 -11.51
CA LEU A 116 -1.74 -13.48 -10.16
C LEU A 116 -1.08 -14.59 -9.34
N ASP A 117 -0.88 -15.77 -9.92
CA ASP A 117 -0.19 -16.89 -9.26
C ASP A 117 1.28 -16.55 -8.96
N ARG A 118 1.96 -15.86 -9.89
CA ARG A 118 3.33 -15.35 -9.68
C ARG A 118 3.39 -14.35 -8.53
N ARG A 119 2.43 -13.43 -8.43
CA ARG A 119 2.37 -12.47 -7.31
C ARG A 119 2.10 -13.17 -6.00
N ASN A 120 1.11 -14.07 -5.95
CA ASN A 120 0.78 -14.81 -4.74
C ASN A 120 1.98 -15.63 -4.22
N THR A 121 2.67 -16.32 -5.12
CA THR A 121 3.89 -17.08 -4.76
C THR A 121 5.01 -16.15 -4.28
N SER A 122 5.24 -15.03 -4.96
CA SER A 122 6.21 -14.01 -4.52
C SER A 122 5.86 -13.43 -3.15
N GLU A 123 4.60 -13.12 -2.89
CA GLU A 123 4.14 -12.59 -1.60
C GLU A 123 4.34 -13.60 -0.46
N VAL A 124 4.05 -14.88 -0.70
CA VAL A 124 4.27 -15.93 0.30
C VAL A 124 5.76 -16.06 0.63
N LEU A 125 6.63 -16.00 -0.38
CA LEU A 125 8.08 -16.04 -0.18
C LEU A 125 8.60 -14.82 0.58
N GLU A 126 8.14 -13.61 0.23
CA GLU A 126 8.51 -12.38 0.94
C GLU A 126 8.04 -12.39 2.40
N ARG A 127 6.81 -12.84 2.66
CA ARG A 127 6.32 -13.02 4.05
C ARG A 127 7.22 -13.98 4.82
N GLY A 128 7.54 -15.14 4.25
CA GLY A 128 8.45 -16.10 4.89
C GLY A 128 9.85 -15.53 5.17
N ARG A 129 10.39 -14.72 4.25
CA ARG A 129 11.68 -14.03 4.43
C ARG A 129 11.60 -12.99 5.55
N LEU A 130 10.55 -12.18 5.58
CA LEU A 130 10.34 -11.15 6.61
C LEU A 130 10.17 -11.79 7.99
N ASP A 131 9.41 -12.88 8.09
CA ASP A 131 9.22 -13.64 9.32
C ASP A 131 10.56 -14.19 9.84
N ALA A 132 11.38 -14.78 8.96
CA ALA A 132 12.70 -15.28 9.33
C ALA A 132 13.66 -14.16 9.81
N VAL A 133 13.60 -12.97 9.19
CA VAL A 133 14.36 -11.80 9.65
C VAL A 133 13.86 -11.32 11.00
N HIS A 134 12.54 -11.29 11.20
CA HIS A 134 11.92 -10.87 12.44
C HIS A 134 12.27 -11.83 13.60
N GLU A 135 12.26 -13.13 13.35
CA GLU A 135 12.67 -14.16 14.32
C GLU A 135 14.13 -13.97 14.75
N LYS A 136 15.05 -13.78 13.80
CA LYS A 136 16.46 -13.47 14.11
C LYS A 136 16.62 -12.18 14.92
N LYS A 137 15.79 -11.16 14.66
CA LYS A 137 15.80 -9.93 15.46
C LYS A 137 15.35 -10.19 16.89
N ILE A 138 14.27 -10.95 17.09
CA ILE A 138 13.80 -11.34 18.43
C ILE A 138 14.89 -12.10 19.18
N GLU A 139 15.53 -13.07 18.53
CA GLU A 139 16.65 -13.82 19.12
C GLU A 139 17.81 -12.89 19.53
N GLY A 140 18.19 -11.95 18.65
CA GLY A 140 19.21 -10.95 18.95
C GLY A 140 18.85 -10.01 20.10
N TYR A 141 17.57 -9.63 20.26
CA TYR A 141 17.12 -8.87 21.42
C TYR A 141 17.17 -9.70 22.70
N ARG A 142 16.71 -10.95 22.68
CA ARG A 142 16.80 -11.87 23.84
C ARG A 142 18.24 -12.07 24.29
N ALA A 143 19.16 -12.34 23.36
CA ALA A 143 20.58 -12.51 23.67
C ALA A 143 21.23 -11.22 24.22
N ARG A 144 20.72 -10.03 23.88
CA ARG A 144 21.16 -8.76 24.48
C ARG A 144 20.64 -8.60 25.90
N GLU A 145 19.37 -8.93 26.13
CA GLU A 145 18.77 -8.90 27.47
C GLU A 145 19.47 -9.86 28.43
N GLU A 146 19.76 -11.09 27.97
CA GLU A 146 20.50 -12.09 28.76
C GLU A 146 21.90 -11.56 29.16
N ARG A 147 22.67 -11.05 28.19
CA ARG A 147 23.98 -10.45 28.46
C ARG A 147 23.91 -9.25 29.40
N ALA A 148 22.91 -8.38 29.24
CA ALA A 148 22.70 -7.26 30.15
C ALA A 148 22.39 -7.74 31.58
N GLY A 149 21.60 -8.80 31.73
CA GLY A 149 21.33 -9.44 33.01
C GLY A 149 22.58 -10.04 33.65
N GLU A 150 23.46 -10.67 32.87
CA GLU A 150 24.75 -11.19 33.34
C GLU A 150 25.70 -10.08 33.78
N LEU A 151 25.83 -9.01 32.97
CA LEU A 151 26.62 -7.84 33.31
C LEU A 151 26.14 -7.19 34.61
N HIS A 152 24.81 -7.04 34.78
CA HIS A 152 24.25 -6.48 36.00
C HIS A 152 24.55 -7.34 37.23
N LYS A 153 24.45 -8.68 37.11
CA LYS A 153 24.84 -9.60 38.19
C LYS A 153 26.32 -9.47 38.54
N LEU A 154 27.19 -9.29 37.56
CA LEU A 154 28.63 -9.13 37.75
C LEU A 154 28.97 -7.79 38.43
N ASP A 155 28.33 -6.70 38.00
CA ASP A 155 28.44 -5.37 38.63
C ASP A 155 27.98 -5.40 40.10
N ALA A 156 26.83 -6.03 40.38
CA ALA A 156 26.34 -6.21 41.74
C ALA A 156 27.33 -7.00 42.63
N LYS A 157 27.93 -8.06 42.10
CA LYS A 157 28.99 -8.83 42.80
C LYS A 157 30.24 -7.99 43.04
N TYR A 158 30.69 -7.24 42.04
CA TYR A 158 31.86 -6.37 42.12
C TYR A 158 31.67 -5.28 43.18
N LYS A 159 30.55 -4.56 43.14
CA LYS A 159 30.22 -3.53 44.14
C LYS A 159 30.11 -4.11 45.55
N ARG A 160 29.54 -5.31 45.70
CA ARG A 160 29.50 -6.00 47.00
C ARG A 160 30.89 -6.35 47.52
N LEU A 161 31.80 -6.81 46.66
CA LEU A 161 33.20 -7.05 47.01
C LEU A 161 33.90 -5.75 47.42
N LEU A 162 33.69 -4.67 46.68
CA LEU A 162 34.26 -3.35 46.99
C LEU A 162 33.80 -2.84 48.36
N ILE A 163 32.51 -2.97 48.67
CA ILE A 163 31.96 -2.63 50.00
C ILE A 163 32.63 -3.48 51.08
N LYS A 164 32.79 -4.79 50.88
CA LYS A 164 33.48 -5.67 51.84
C LYS A 164 34.93 -5.24 52.08
N THR A 165 35.67 -4.92 51.02
CA THR A 165 37.05 -4.45 51.13
C THR A 165 37.13 -3.11 51.86
N ARG A 166 36.25 -2.16 51.55
CA ARG A 166 36.17 -0.87 52.25
C ARG A 166 35.78 -1.03 53.72
N ARG A 167 34.84 -1.91 54.06
CA ARG A 167 34.49 -2.25 55.45
C ARG A 167 35.71 -2.79 56.21
N ARG A 168 36.44 -3.73 55.62
CA ARG A 168 37.68 -4.26 56.22
C ARG A 168 38.76 -3.18 56.40
N ALA A 169 38.95 -2.31 55.40
CA ALA A 169 39.94 -1.24 55.46
C ALA A 169 39.60 -0.16 56.48
N ALA A 170 38.30 0.14 56.69
CA ALA A 170 37.82 1.07 57.70
C ALA A 170 37.87 0.49 59.13
N GLY A 171 38.47 -0.68 59.34
CA GLY A 171 38.55 -1.30 60.67
C GLY A 171 37.25 -1.96 61.13
N LEU A 172 36.17 -1.97 60.32
CA LEU A 172 35.03 -2.87 60.50
C LEU A 172 35.41 -4.30 60.05
N SER A 173 36.51 -4.83 60.58
CA SER A 173 36.82 -6.24 60.46
C SER A 173 35.76 -7.05 61.22
N ASP A 174 35.40 -8.22 60.67
CA ASP A 174 34.28 -9.11 61.02
C ASP A 174 34.15 -9.54 62.51
N THR A 175 35.00 -9.05 63.42
CA THR A 175 34.99 -9.37 64.86
C THR A 175 33.87 -8.70 65.65
N LEU A 176 33.33 -7.55 65.19
CA LEU A 176 32.24 -6.82 65.88
C LEU A 176 30.85 -6.94 65.22
N THR A 177 30.77 -7.33 63.94
CA THR A 177 29.48 -7.67 63.29
C THR A 177 28.84 -8.92 63.87
N ALA A 178 29.58 -9.72 64.64
CA ALA A 178 29.04 -10.84 65.40
C ALA A 178 28.10 -10.41 66.55
N ALA A 179 28.16 -9.15 66.99
CA ALA A 179 27.31 -8.58 68.04
C ALA A 179 26.06 -7.84 67.50
N GLY A 180 25.83 -7.84 66.18
CA GLY A 180 24.69 -7.18 65.55
C GLY A 180 24.80 -5.64 65.52
N GLU A 181 23.66 -4.97 65.35
CA GLU A 181 23.52 -3.51 65.20
C GLU A 181 24.14 -2.73 66.38
N ALA A 182 24.10 -3.30 67.59
CA ALA A 182 24.72 -2.72 68.78
C ALA A 182 26.26 -2.67 68.69
N GLY A 183 26.90 -3.64 68.03
CA GLY A 183 28.36 -3.66 67.85
C GLY A 183 28.85 -2.62 66.83
N GLU A 184 28.06 -2.38 65.78
CA GLU A 184 28.37 -1.34 64.78
C GLU A 184 28.24 0.08 65.37
N ALA A 185 27.25 0.29 66.25
CA ALA A 185 27.08 1.53 66.99
C ALA A 185 28.23 1.78 67.98
N MET A 186 28.66 0.76 68.73
CA MET A 186 29.80 0.88 69.67
C MET A 186 31.12 1.18 68.96
N ALA A 187 31.39 0.54 67.82
CA ALA A 187 32.59 0.81 67.04
C ALA A 187 32.62 2.26 66.52
N SER A 188 31.47 2.77 66.08
CA SER A 188 31.33 4.16 65.62
C SER A 188 31.50 5.16 66.76
N ALA A 189 30.95 4.87 67.94
CA ALA A 189 31.12 5.70 69.13
C ALA A 189 32.57 5.74 69.62
N ALA A 190 33.27 4.59 69.62
CA ALA A 190 34.69 4.54 69.96
C ALA A 190 35.58 5.27 68.93
N ALA A 191 35.28 5.14 67.64
CA ALA A 191 35.98 5.87 66.58
C ALA A 191 35.77 7.39 66.70
N PHE A 192 34.56 7.83 67.06
CA PHE A 192 34.28 9.23 67.34
C PHE A 192 35.04 9.75 68.57
N ALA A 193 34.98 9.02 69.69
CA ALA A 193 35.66 9.39 70.92
C ALA A 193 37.18 9.51 70.73
N THR A 194 37.76 8.62 69.92
CA THR A 194 39.20 8.61 69.64
C THR A 194 39.60 9.71 68.67
N ALA A 195 38.80 9.99 67.64
CA ALA A 195 39.01 11.15 66.76
C ALA A 195 38.96 12.47 67.56
N GLN A 196 37.99 12.60 68.48
CA GLN A 196 37.87 13.78 69.33
C GLN A 196 39.03 13.89 70.32
N ALA A 197 39.43 12.81 70.98
CA ALA A 197 40.56 12.80 71.90
C ALA A 197 41.90 13.10 71.21
N ALA A 198 42.05 12.71 69.94
CA ALA A 198 43.24 12.96 69.14
C ALA A 198 43.26 14.35 68.47
N SER A 199 42.18 15.13 68.55
CA SER A 199 42.02 16.40 67.79
C SER A 199 43.07 17.46 68.12
N ASP A 200 43.62 17.44 69.34
CA ASP A 200 44.67 18.38 69.78
C ASP A 200 46.09 17.94 69.38
N LEU A 201 46.26 16.74 68.81
CA LEU A 201 47.58 16.18 68.50
C LEU A 201 48.16 16.70 67.17
N SER A 202 47.33 16.97 66.17
CA SER A 202 47.77 17.51 64.87
C SER A 202 46.62 18.15 64.08
N ASP A 203 46.95 19.02 63.12
CA ASP A 203 45.95 19.65 62.25
C ASP A 203 45.16 18.60 61.43
N THR A 204 45.81 17.51 61.02
CA THR A 204 45.14 16.40 60.33
C THR A 204 44.15 15.64 61.22
N HIS A 205 44.44 15.49 62.52
CA HIS A 205 43.49 14.89 63.46
C HIS A 205 42.34 15.83 63.80
N ARG A 206 42.61 17.15 63.82
CA ARG A 206 41.58 18.17 63.99
C ARG A 206 40.60 18.19 62.81
N GLU A 207 41.11 18.09 61.58
CA GLU A 207 40.28 17.96 60.38
C GLU A 207 39.49 16.64 60.37
N ALA A 208 40.10 15.53 60.79
CA ALA A 208 39.41 14.26 60.91
C ALA A 208 38.28 14.30 61.96
N ALA A 209 38.51 14.90 63.13
CA ALA A 209 37.51 15.11 64.16
C ALA A 209 36.35 16.00 63.64
N ALA A 210 36.69 17.11 62.96
CA ALA A 210 35.71 18.01 62.36
C ALA A 210 34.85 17.33 61.29
N ALA A 211 35.46 16.53 60.40
CA ALA A 211 34.75 15.78 59.37
C ALA A 211 33.82 14.71 59.97
N PHE A 212 34.20 14.07 61.07
CA PHE A 212 33.32 13.15 61.80
C PHE A 212 32.14 13.88 62.44
N THR A 213 32.36 15.05 63.06
CA THR A 213 31.27 15.86 63.63
C THR A 213 30.31 16.38 62.56
N GLU A 214 30.81 16.83 61.41
CA GLU A 214 29.99 17.31 60.29
C GLU A 214 29.12 16.18 59.73
N ARG A 215 29.72 15.02 59.45
CA ARG A 215 28.99 13.86 58.92
C ARG A 215 27.95 13.32 59.91
N PHE A 216 28.26 13.31 61.21
CA PHE A 216 27.28 12.94 62.23
C PHE A 216 26.10 13.92 62.26
N ALA A 217 26.37 15.22 62.15
CA ALA A 217 25.33 16.24 62.10
C ALA A 217 24.49 16.16 60.82
N GLU A 218 25.09 15.83 59.66
CA GLU A 218 24.36 15.61 58.40
C GLU A 218 23.48 14.35 58.45
N ASP A 219 23.97 13.26 59.03
CA ASP A 219 23.26 11.98 59.08
C ASP A 219 22.15 11.96 60.15
N THR A 220 22.33 12.66 61.27
CA THR A 220 21.40 12.64 62.42
C THR A 220 20.61 13.94 62.62
N GLY A 221 21.04 15.04 62.00
CA GLY A 221 20.48 16.38 62.22
C GLY A 221 20.82 16.97 63.59
N LEU A 222 21.69 16.33 64.38
CA LEU A 222 22.04 16.71 65.75
C LEU A 222 23.53 17.05 65.85
N ASP A 223 23.86 18.16 66.52
CA ASP A 223 25.24 18.51 66.86
C ASP A 223 25.71 17.64 68.04
N PRO A 224 26.78 16.84 67.89
CA PRO A 224 27.29 16.01 68.98
C PRO A 224 27.80 16.84 70.17
N GLY A 225 28.24 18.09 69.95
CA GLY A 225 28.63 19.01 71.03
C GLY A 225 27.43 19.43 71.88
N ALA A 226 26.27 19.64 71.26
CA ALA A 226 25.02 19.96 71.95
C ALA A 226 24.54 18.79 72.82
N LEU A 227 24.78 17.54 72.41
CA LEU A 227 24.43 16.35 73.18
C LEU A 227 25.26 16.18 74.46
N ILE A 228 26.50 16.67 74.47
CA ILE A 228 27.39 16.61 75.63
C ILE A 228 27.12 17.79 76.58
N ASP A 229 26.88 18.99 76.04
CA ASP A 229 26.61 20.19 76.84
C ASP A 229 25.21 20.17 77.50
N ASP A 230 24.22 19.52 76.87
CA ASP A 230 22.85 19.35 77.41
C ASP A 230 22.77 18.30 78.56
N THR A 231 23.88 17.62 78.89
CA THR A 231 23.93 16.74 80.08
C THR A 231 24.31 17.47 81.38
N ALA A 232 24.67 18.76 81.31
CA ALA A 232 25.03 19.56 82.48
C ALA A 232 23.85 20.28 83.16
N THR A 233 22.64 20.24 82.57
CA THR A 233 21.43 20.84 83.16
C THR A 233 20.24 19.90 83.04
N ASP A 234 19.80 19.39 84.21
CA ASP A 234 18.64 18.50 84.44
C ASP A 234 18.73 17.06 83.91
N LEU A 235 19.58 16.24 84.57
CA LEU A 235 19.40 14.79 84.60
C LEU A 235 18.58 14.37 85.85
N PRO A 236 17.52 13.56 85.72
CA PRO A 236 17.01 12.81 86.86
C PRO A 236 18.11 11.85 87.35
N HIS A 237 18.27 11.73 88.67
CA HIS A 237 19.27 10.87 89.30
C HIS A 237 19.24 9.44 88.71
N TRP A 238 20.22 9.12 87.88
CA TRP A 238 20.46 7.79 87.33
C TRP A 238 21.42 7.05 88.26
N GLU A 239 20.95 5.99 88.91
CA GLU A 239 21.83 5.02 89.57
C GLU A 239 22.31 4.00 88.53
N PRO A 240 23.64 3.81 88.35
CA PRO A 240 24.15 2.87 87.37
C PRO A 240 23.90 1.42 87.81
N ASN A 241 23.29 0.63 86.92
CA ASN A 241 23.16 -0.82 87.07
C ASN A 241 24.57 -1.43 86.91
N PRO A 242 24.99 -2.47 87.66
CA PRO A 242 26.32 -3.09 87.53
C PRO A 242 26.69 -3.56 86.10
N ALA A 243 25.71 -3.79 85.23
CA ALA A 243 25.95 -4.08 83.80
C ALA A 243 26.46 -2.86 83.01
N ASP A 244 26.02 -1.65 83.39
CA ASP A 244 26.42 -0.39 82.76
C ASP A 244 27.82 0.03 83.23
N ALA A 245 28.20 -0.33 84.46
CA ALA A 245 29.54 -0.12 84.98
C ALA A 245 30.60 -0.94 84.23
N ALA A 246 30.32 -2.23 83.95
CA ALA A 246 31.20 -3.07 83.14
C ALA A 246 31.29 -2.58 81.68
N LEU A 247 30.22 -1.98 81.16
CA LEU A 247 30.17 -1.40 79.82
C LEU A 247 30.98 -0.09 79.72
N LEU A 248 30.91 0.76 80.75
CA LEU A 248 31.75 1.96 80.88
C LEU A 248 33.23 1.62 81.07
N ASP A 249 33.57 0.59 81.86
CA ASP A 249 34.95 0.12 82.02
C ASP A 249 35.51 -0.43 80.71
N ASN A 250 34.72 -1.17 79.93
CA ASN A 250 35.13 -1.65 78.61
C ASN A 250 35.30 -0.51 77.60
N LEU A 251 34.44 0.51 77.62
CA LEU A 251 34.57 1.70 76.78
C LEU A 251 35.85 2.48 77.13
N ASN A 252 36.14 2.66 78.41
CA ASN A 252 37.37 3.32 78.88
C ASN A 252 38.64 2.54 78.50
N GLY A 253 38.62 1.21 78.63
CA GLY A 253 39.73 0.37 78.17
C GLY A 253 39.96 0.46 76.66
N LEU A 254 38.88 0.52 75.86
CA LEU A 254 38.96 0.60 74.41
C LEU A 254 39.43 1.96 73.90
N THR A 255 38.98 3.06 74.54
CA THR A 255 39.47 4.41 74.24
C THR A 255 40.93 4.56 74.64
N GLU A 256 41.38 3.94 75.73
CA GLU A 256 42.81 3.89 76.09
C GLU A 256 43.62 3.12 75.04
N GLU A 257 43.18 1.94 74.61
CA GLU A 257 43.88 1.13 73.59
C GLU A 257 43.96 1.85 72.22
N LEU A 258 42.85 2.46 71.76
CA LEU A 258 42.83 3.20 70.50
C LEU A 258 43.60 4.52 70.56
N SER A 259 43.57 5.22 71.70
CA SER A 259 44.42 6.41 71.92
C SER A 259 45.90 6.04 71.86
N MET A 260 46.28 4.91 72.47
CA MET A 260 47.65 4.38 72.40
C MET A 260 48.05 4.01 70.97
N ALA A 261 47.14 3.38 70.20
CA ALA A 261 47.37 3.05 68.81
C ALA A 261 47.54 4.30 67.93
N ALA A 262 46.72 5.35 68.14
CA ALA A 262 46.85 6.62 67.45
C ALA A 262 48.19 7.32 67.78
N HIS A 263 48.62 7.30 69.04
CA HIS A 263 49.94 7.81 69.44
C HIS A 263 51.12 7.01 68.84
N LEU A 264 50.98 5.69 68.67
CA LEU A 264 51.99 4.84 68.02
C LEU A 264 52.08 5.07 66.51
N ASP A 265 50.95 5.30 65.84
CA ASP A 265 50.89 5.56 64.40
C ASP A 265 51.57 6.90 64.03
N GLN A 266 51.50 7.91 64.91
CA GLN A 266 52.23 9.17 64.75
C GLN A 266 53.77 8.98 64.85
N ASN A 267 54.26 8.09 65.72
CA ASN A 267 55.69 7.78 65.79
C ASN A 267 56.19 7.03 64.54
N ALA A 268 55.33 6.21 63.92
CA ALA A 268 55.63 5.55 62.64
C ALA A 268 55.56 6.52 61.45
N SER A 269 54.65 7.50 61.49
CA SER A 269 54.49 8.52 60.45
C SER A 269 55.59 9.60 60.52
N ALA A 270 56.07 9.97 61.71
CA ALA A 270 57.21 10.87 61.90
C ALA A 270 58.55 10.29 61.42
N THR A 271 58.65 8.97 61.24
CA THR A 271 59.84 8.28 60.69
C THR A 271 59.73 7.93 59.20
N SER A 272 58.61 8.24 58.53
CA SER A 272 58.43 7.99 57.09
C SER A 272 58.46 9.30 56.28
N PRO A 273 59.35 9.45 55.27
CA PRO A 273 59.31 10.62 54.39
C PRO A 273 58.00 10.63 53.57
N ALA A 274 57.41 11.82 53.46
CA ALA A 274 56.09 12.04 52.84
C ALA A 274 55.99 11.48 51.40
N LEU A 275 54.93 10.70 51.15
CA LEU A 275 54.55 10.19 49.84
C LEU A 275 54.01 11.34 48.96
N THR A 276 54.57 11.47 47.76
CA THR A 276 54.12 12.34 46.66
C THR A 276 52.63 12.14 46.34
N ALA A 277 51.94 13.25 46.04
CA ALA A 277 50.49 13.37 45.90
C ALA A 277 49.80 12.31 45.01
N PRO A 278 48.62 11.79 45.42
CA PRO A 278 47.87 10.77 44.68
C PRO A 278 47.09 11.42 43.52
N GLY A 279 47.69 11.41 42.33
CA GLY A 279 47.03 11.89 41.12
C GLY A 279 47.81 11.59 39.83
N GLN A 280 49.14 11.46 39.91
CA GLN A 280 49.96 11.28 38.71
C GLN A 280 50.05 9.83 38.19
N VAL A 281 49.55 8.84 38.93
CA VAL A 281 49.64 7.42 38.51
C VAL A 281 48.43 6.99 37.66
N ILE A 282 47.28 7.68 37.77
CA ILE A 282 46.05 7.28 37.08
C ILE A 282 46.05 7.75 35.62
N ASP A 283 46.59 8.94 35.32
CA ASP A 283 46.63 9.48 33.95
C ASP A 283 47.58 8.71 33.02
N ALA A 284 48.66 8.12 33.56
CA ALA A 284 49.58 7.30 32.78
C ALA A 284 48.99 5.95 32.37
N VAL A 285 48.04 5.40 33.14
CA VAL A 285 47.40 4.11 32.85
C VAL A 285 46.21 4.28 31.90
N ILE A 286 45.48 5.40 31.98
CA ILE A 286 44.36 5.69 31.06
C ILE A 286 44.88 6.03 29.65
N ALA A 287 46.00 6.73 29.51
CA ALA A 287 46.59 7.06 28.21
C ALA A 287 47.11 5.82 27.44
N ALA A 288 47.47 4.74 28.15
CA ALA A 288 47.93 3.49 27.53
C ALA A 288 46.79 2.55 27.10
N ALA A 289 45.56 2.76 27.59
CA ALA A 289 44.40 1.90 27.29
C ALA A 289 43.53 2.39 26.11
N VAL A 290 43.82 3.57 25.55
CA VAL A 290 43.05 4.18 24.43
C VAL A 290 43.68 3.86 23.05
N ALA A 291 44.76 3.09 23.00
CA ALA A 291 45.44 2.72 21.76
C ALA A 291 45.36 1.21 21.48
N ASP A 292 44.15 0.70 21.20
CA ASP A 292 43.92 -0.34 20.18
C ASP A 292 42.41 -0.49 19.85
N PRO A 293 42.06 -0.93 18.62
CA PRO A 293 40.81 -0.58 17.94
C PRO A 293 39.63 -1.49 18.31
N ASP A 294 38.44 -0.88 18.29
CA ASP A 294 37.13 -1.53 18.39
C ASP A 294 36.84 -2.43 17.16
N PRO A 295 36.61 -3.75 17.32
CA PRO A 295 36.20 -4.62 16.23
C PRO A 295 34.69 -4.88 16.30
N ALA A 296 33.84 -3.84 16.25
CA ALA A 296 32.39 -4.03 16.15
C ALA A 296 31.62 -2.81 15.60
N ALA A 297 32.18 -2.06 14.65
CA ALA A 297 31.40 -1.12 13.84
C ALA A 297 30.86 -1.84 12.59
N ASP A 298 29.71 -2.50 12.73
CA ASP A 298 28.92 -2.94 11.58
C ASP A 298 28.16 -1.70 11.03
N PRO A 299 28.17 -1.46 9.72
CA PRO A 299 27.75 -0.19 9.14
C PRO A 299 26.24 0.02 9.20
N GLU A 300 25.82 1.23 9.56
CA GLU A 300 24.45 1.70 9.35
C GLU A 300 24.08 1.58 7.85
N PRO A 301 22.83 1.20 7.51
CA PRO A 301 22.40 1.20 6.12
C PRO A 301 22.31 2.65 5.64
N ALA A 302 23.17 3.01 4.69
CA ALA A 302 23.12 4.31 4.01
C ALA A 302 21.72 4.54 3.40
N PRO A 303 21.16 5.76 3.47
CA PRO A 303 20.00 6.11 2.66
C PRO A 303 20.41 6.09 1.19
N GLU A 304 19.62 5.41 0.36
CA GLU A 304 19.79 5.36 -1.10
C GLU A 304 19.93 6.78 -1.69
N PRO A 305 20.86 7.03 -2.63
CA PRO A 305 20.86 8.29 -3.35
C PRO A 305 19.64 8.33 -4.27
N ALA A 306 18.81 9.36 -4.06
CA ALA A 306 17.75 9.74 -4.98
C ALA A 306 18.30 9.84 -6.40
N ALA A 307 17.76 9.03 -7.30
CA ALA A 307 18.01 9.15 -8.73
C ALA A 307 17.27 10.40 -9.27
N GLU A 308 17.88 11.57 -9.09
CA GLU A 308 17.65 12.71 -9.97
C GLU A 308 18.23 12.36 -11.35
N THR A 309 17.37 11.86 -12.24
CA THR A 309 17.60 12.01 -13.67
C THR A 309 16.61 13.04 -14.20
N ALA A 310 17.18 14.19 -14.54
CA ALA A 310 16.52 15.28 -15.24
C ALA A 310 15.96 14.78 -16.58
N ALA A 311 14.63 14.63 -16.66
CA ALA A 311 13.93 14.57 -17.93
C ALA A 311 13.88 15.99 -18.49
N THR A 312 14.82 16.30 -19.38
CA THR A 312 14.83 17.54 -20.16
C THR A 312 13.63 17.54 -21.10
N VAL A 313 12.76 18.53 -20.95
CA VAL A 313 11.71 18.88 -21.90
C VAL A 313 12.38 19.31 -23.21
N ALA A 314 12.23 18.52 -24.27
CA ALA A 314 12.53 18.93 -25.64
C ALA A 314 11.28 18.70 -26.50
N SER A 315 10.60 19.82 -26.74
CA SER A 315 9.57 20.04 -27.74
C SER A 315 10.09 19.69 -29.14
N THR A 316 9.40 18.79 -29.86
CA THR A 316 9.36 18.69 -31.33
C THR A 316 8.01 18.03 -31.69
N LEU A 317 6.97 18.80 -32.01
CA LEU A 317 6.51 19.13 -33.37
C LEU A 317 6.32 17.90 -34.28
N GLU A 318 5.04 17.60 -34.53
CA GLU A 318 4.53 16.74 -35.61
C GLU A 318 5.10 17.15 -37.00
N PRO A 319 5.03 16.25 -38.00
CA PRO A 319 3.84 16.27 -38.85
C PRO A 319 3.35 14.88 -39.32
N GLU A 320 2.02 14.78 -39.43
CA GLU A 320 1.23 13.83 -40.26
C GLU A 320 1.67 13.85 -41.74
N PRO A 321 1.43 12.77 -42.51
CA PRO A 321 0.09 12.40 -43.02
C PRO A 321 -0.42 11.00 -42.63
#